data_AF-A0A966R4L1-F1
#
_entry.id   AF-A0A966R4L1-F1
#
_cell.length_a   1.000
_cell.length_b   1.000
_cell.length_c   1.000
_cell.angle_alpha   90.00
_cell.angle_beta   90.00
_cell.angle_gamma   90.00
#
_symmetry.space_group_name_H-M   'P 1'
#
loop_
_entity.id
_entity.type
_entity.pdbx_description
1 polymer ?
#
loop_
_entity_poly.entity_id
_entity_poly.type
_entity_poly.pdbx_seq_one_letter_code
_entity_poly.pdbx_strand_id
1 'polypeptide(L)'
;MRSLLGYVAASRAALGGQKAFMDATKFLVANMLRSMAKKLEIEMLYGQMGYASVASVSGADITITTAEWAPGIWAGAEGMPIEIRNAAGSASRGEFVVSSVNMDTRVVTLTSTVPGTVIAGDVVWHKGAYGNEFPGVHKILSTSSGTLFNIDVGQFNLFRGNVYSASAAALSFTKLNQAAARAVEKGLDGPVLALVNPRAWANMLSDQAALRRYDSSYSSAEAKQGSEKLTFHSQNGVIEIEPSIYVKEGYAYLLSLDDWMRVGSTDLTFKRPGQGEEFFRDLENSAAYELRLYSDQAVFCMAPGRNVLISSIVNSA
;
A
#
# COMPACT_ATOMS: atom_id res chain seq x y z
N MET A 1 -9.55 2.21 -15.05
CA MET A 1 -10.66 1.29 -14.73
C MET A 1 -11.85 1.57 -15.64
N ARG A 2 -12.61 0.53 -16.03
CA ARG A 2 -13.82 0.63 -16.87
C ARG A 2 -15.01 0.01 -16.13
N SER A 3 -16.20 0.58 -16.30
CA SER A 3 -17.46 0.03 -15.79
C SER A 3 -18.59 0.27 -16.78
N LEU A 4 -19.62 -0.57 -16.73
CA LEU A 4 -20.75 -0.57 -17.67
C LEU A 4 -22.07 -0.34 -16.93
N LEU A 5 -22.94 0.48 -17.51
CA LEU A 5 -24.29 0.74 -17.05
C LEU A 5 -25.27 0.45 -18.19
N GLY A 6 -26.10 -0.59 -18.06
CA GLY A 6 -27.05 -0.96 -19.13
C GLY A 6 -28.06 0.15 -19.44
N TYR A 7 -28.44 0.29 -20.72
CA TYR A 7 -29.33 1.36 -21.18
C TYR A 7 -30.69 1.39 -20.48
N VAL A 8 -31.27 0.23 -20.17
CA VAL A 8 -32.56 0.14 -19.47
C VAL A 8 -32.46 0.62 -18.01
N ALA A 9 -31.34 0.33 -17.34
CA ALA A 9 -31.09 0.79 -15.97
C ALA A 9 -30.87 2.32 -15.95
N ALA A 10 -30.10 2.84 -16.90
CA ALA A 10 -29.89 4.27 -17.08
C ALA A 10 -31.19 5.01 -17.43
N SER A 11 -31.99 4.48 -18.36
CA SER A 11 -33.26 5.04 -18.81
C SER A 11 -34.30 5.10 -17.67
N ARG A 12 -34.46 4.01 -16.91
CA ARG A 12 -35.37 3.98 -15.74
C ARG A 12 -34.95 4.94 -14.63
N ALA A 13 -33.64 5.08 -14.41
CA ALA A 13 -33.12 6.01 -13.41
C ALA A 13 -33.26 7.48 -13.85
N ALA A 14 -33.14 7.76 -15.16
CA ALA A 14 -33.35 9.10 -15.73
C ALA A 14 -34.82 9.56 -15.62
N LEU A 15 -35.78 8.64 -15.76
CA LEU A 15 -37.22 8.93 -15.63
C LEU A 15 -37.64 9.34 -14.20
N GLY A 16 -36.85 9.01 -13.18
CA GLY A 16 -37.10 9.39 -11.77
C GLY A 16 -36.50 10.75 -11.36
N GLY A 17 -35.93 11.51 -12.31
CA GLY A 17 -35.27 12.79 -12.06
C GLY A 17 -33.82 12.65 -11.56
N GLN A 18 -33.14 13.79 -11.37
CA GLN A 18 -31.70 13.83 -11.02
C GLN A 18 -31.33 13.00 -9.78
N LYS A 19 -32.20 12.97 -8.77
CA LYS A 19 -31.97 12.20 -7.53
C LYS A 19 -32.02 10.68 -7.76
N ALA A 20 -32.95 10.18 -8.57
CA ALA A 20 -33.06 8.76 -8.89
C ALA A 20 -31.89 8.27 -9.76
N PHE A 21 -31.42 9.12 -10.67
CA PHE A 21 -30.22 8.84 -11.46
C PHE A 21 -28.95 8.77 -10.60
N MET A 22 -28.79 9.72 -9.67
CA MET A 22 -27.69 9.71 -8.72
C MET A 22 -27.74 8.48 -7.81
N ASP A 23 -28.91 8.10 -7.29
CA ASP A 23 -29.06 6.93 -6.42
C ASP A 23 -28.77 5.60 -7.13
N ALA A 24 -29.11 5.48 -8.40
CA ALA A 24 -28.83 4.28 -9.19
C ALA A 24 -27.34 4.14 -9.56
N THR A 25 -26.62 5.26 -9.71
CA THR A 25 -25.22 5.26 -10.19
C THR A 25 -24.19 5.47 -9.09
N LYS A 26 -24.58 6.02 -7.92
CA LYS A 26 -23.65 6.35 -6.82
C LYS A 26 -22.84 5.17 -6.34
N PHE A 27 -23.43 3.98 -6.23
CA PHE A 27 -22.72 2.80 -5.75
C PHE A 27 -21.67 2.33 -6.76
N LEU A 28 -21.99 2.40 -8.06
CA LEU A 28 -21.06 2.06 -9.13
C LEU A 28 -19.85 3.00 -9.13
N VAL A 29 -20.11 4.31 -9.15
CA VAL A 29 -19.07 5.36 -9.17
C VAL A 29 -18.25 5.33 -7.87
N ALA A 30 -18.89 5.19 -6.72
CA ALA A 30 -18.20 5.10 -5.43
C ALA A 30 -17.31 3.86 -5.34
N ASN A 31 -17.77 2.70 -5.84
CA ASN A 31 -16.97 1.49 -5.86
C ASN A 31 -15.77 1.63 -6.82
N MET A 32 -15.95 2.28 -7.98
CA MET A 32 -14.84 2.57 -8.88
C MET A 32 -13.78 3.47 -8.23
N LEU A 33 -14.22 4.56 -7.58
CA LEU A 33 -13.31 5.47 -6.86
C LEU A 33 -12.57 4.76 -5.73
N ARG A 34 -13.27 3.99 -4.89
CA ARG A 34 -12.67 3.23 -3.79
C ARG A 34 -11.65 2.20 -4.29
N SER A 35 -11.99 1.44 -5.34
CA SER A 35 -11.10 0.43 -5.89
C SER A 35 -9.86 1.05 -6.52
N MET A 36 -10.02 2.15 -7.28
CA MET A 36 -8.89 2.83 -7.89
C MET A 36 -8.02 3.56 -6.86
N ALA A 37 -8.61 4.19 -5.85
CA ALA A 37 -7.87 4.80 -4.74
C ALA A 37 -7.07 3.76 -3.96
N LYS A 38 -7.69 2.61 -3.65
CA LYS A 38 -7.00 1.47 -3.03
C LYS A 38 -5.81 1.02 -3.89
N LYS A 39 -6.01 0.83 -5.20
CA LYS A 39 -4.92 0.43 -6.09
C LYS A 39 -3.80 1.47 -6.09
N LEU A 40 -4.15 2.75 -6.23
CA LEU A 40 -3.18 3.84 -6.24
C LEU A 40 -2.35 3.88 -4.95
N GLU A 41 -2.97 3.68 -3.79
CA GLU A 41 -2.28 3.60 -2.50
C GLU A 41 -1.26 2.45 -2.46
N ILE A 42 -1.64 1.27 -2.95
CA ILE A 42 -0.76 0.10 -3.03
C ILE A 42 0.41 0.37 -3.98
N GLU A 43 0.16 0.97 -5.15
CA GLU A 43 1.21 1.32 -6.11
C GLU A 43 2.14 2.43 -5.57
N MET A 44 1.61 3.41 -4.84
CA MET A 44 2.41 4.45 -4.19
C MET A 44 3.38 3.87 -3.17
N LEU A 45 2.98 2.84 -2.42
CA LEU A 45 3.87 2.19 -1.47
C LEU A 45 4.79 1.15 -2.12
N TYR A 46 4.29 0.31 -3.04
CA TYR A 46 4.97 -0.91 -3.51
C TYR A 46 5.13 -1.02 -5.03
N GLY A 47 4.91 0.05 -5.80
CA GLY A 47 5.14 0.03 -7.25
C GLY A 47 6.54 -0.52 -7.58
N GLN A 48 6.60 -1.46 -8.53
CA GLN A 48 7.79 -2.23 -8.90
C GLN A 48 8.35 -3.20 -7.83
N MET A 49 7.62 -3.48 -6.75
CA MET A 49 7.99 -4.51 -5.76
C MET A 49 7.08 -5.73 -5.80
N GLY A 50 5.87 -5.59 -6.35
CA GLY A 50 4.82 -6.61 -6.26
C GLY A 50 4.08 -6.58 -4.93
N TYR A 51 2.92 -7.24 -4.91
CA TYR A 51 1.95 -7.18 -3.82
C TYR A 51 2.37 -8.03 -2.63
N ALA A 52 2.98 -9.20 -2.86
CA ALA A 52 3.55 -10.03 -1.80
C ALA A 52 4.47 -11.13 -2.36
N SER A 53 5.15 -11.87 -1.48
CA SER A 53 5.87 -13.10 -1.84
C SER A 53 5.15 -14.35 -1.33
N VAL A 54 5.29 -15.45 -2.09
CA VAL A 54 4.75 -16.76 -1.77
C VAL A 54 5.63 -17.42 -0.70
N ALA A 55 5.01 -17.93 0.37
CA ALA A 55 5.65 -18.77 1.38
C ALA A 55 5.53 -20.26 1.02
N SER A 56 4.34 -20.70 0.60
CA SER A 56 4.07 -22.08 0.23
C SER A 56 2.84 -22.17 -0.67
N VAL A 57 2.67 -23.32 -1.32
CA VAL A 57 1.56 -23.62 -2.21
C VAL A 57 0.96 -24.97 -1.83
N SER A 58 -0.38 -25.06 -1.81
CA SER A 58 -1.12 -26.30 -1.60
C SER A 58 -2.38 -26.32 -2.45
N GLY A 59 -2.38 -27.10 -3.53
CA GLY A 59 -3.52 -27.14 -4.45
C GLY A 59 -3.78 -25.78 -5.11
N ALA A 60 -4.91 -25.16 -4.81
CA ALA A 60 -5.26 -23.82 -5.30
C ALA A 60 -4.83 -22.69 -4.33
N ASP A 61 -4.30 -23.04 -3.16
CA ASP A 61 -3.97 -22.10 -2.10
C ASP A 61 -2.51 -21.67 -2.21
N ILE A 62 -2.28 -20.35 -2.18
CA ILE A 62 -0.96 -19.76 -1.93
C ILE A 62 -0.96 -19.15 -0.53
N THR A 63 -0.02 -19.58 0.31
CA THR A 63 0.24 -18.92 1.60
C THR A 63 1.23 -17.79 1.35
N ILE A 64 0.92 -16.60 1.84
CA ILE A 64 1.80 -15.43 1.69
C ILE A 64 2.79 -15.37 2.86
N THR A 65 4.04 -15.00 2.58
CA THR A 65 5.04 -14.78 3.65
C THR A 65 4.55 -13.71 4.62
N THR A 66 4.60 -14.00 5.92
CA THR A 66 4.09 -13.10 6.97
C THR A 66 4.63 -11.67 6.84
N ALA A 67 5.94 -11.51 6.63
CA ALA A 67 6.56 -10.21 6.46
C ALA A 67 6.01 -9.41 5.26
N GLU A 68 5.54 -10.09 4.22
CA GLU A 68 4.97 -9.50 3.00
C GLU A 68 3.45 -9.30 3.06
N TRP A 69 2.81 -9.63 4.18
CA TRP A 69 1.37 -9.51 4.32
C TRP A 69 0.94 -8.10 4.71
N ALA A 70 0.02 -7.51 3.96
CA ALA A 70 -0.69 -6.28 4.33
C ALA A 70 -2.21 -6.50 4.16
N PRO A 71 -3.02 -6.39 5.22
CA PRO A 71 -4.47 -6.60 5.12
C PRO A 71 -5.14 -5.71 4.08
N GLY A 72 -4.68 -4.47 3.93
CA GLY A 72 -5.22 -3.51 2.98
C GLY A 72 -5.09 -3.95 1.52
N ILE A 73 -4.03 -4.69 1.16
CA ILE A 73 -3.86 -5.24 -0.20
C ILE A 73 -4.95 -6.27 -0.49
N TRP A 74 -5.18 -7.19 0.45
CA TRP A 74 -5.99 -8.38 0.23
C TRP A 74 -7.48 -8.19 0.54
N ALA A 75 -7.84 -7.16 1.33
CA ALA A 75 -9.24 -6.90 1.69
C ALA A 75 -10.10 -6.60 0.44
N GLY A 76 -11.04 -7.48 0.12
CA GLY A 76 -11.86 -7.36 -1.10
C GLY A 76 -11.10 -7.62 -2.40
N ALA A 77 -10.05 -8.45 -2.37
CA ALA A 77 -9.28 -8.85 -3.54
C ALA A 77 -9.94 -9.99 -4.35
N GLU A 78 -11.12 -10.49 -3.95
CA GLU A 78 -11.85 -11.51 -4.70
C GLU A 78 -12.16 -11.04 -6.12
N GLY A 79 -11.90 -11.89 -7.11
CA GLY A 79 -11.98 -11.55 -8.53
C GLY A 79 -10.80 -10.72 -9.06
N MET A 80 -9.80 -10.38 -8.24
CA MET A 80 -8.61 -9.67 -8.71
C MET A 80 -7.74 -10.59 -9.59
N PRO A 81 -7.43 -10.19 -10.83
CA PRO A 81 -6.51 -10.93 -11.68
C PRO A 81 -5.07 -10.66 -11.24
N ILE A 82 -4.33 -11.73 -10.97
CA ILE A 82 -2.94 -11.68 -10.53
C ILE A 82 -2.04 -12.43 -11.52
N GLU A 83 -0.78 -12.07 -11.50
CA GLU A 83 0.29 -12.80 -12.17
C GLU A 83 1.32 -13.17 -11.11
N ILE A 84 1.70 -14.45 -11.06
CA ILE A 84 2.79 -14.89 -10.18
C ILE A 84 4.05 -14.97 -11.04
N ARG A 85 5.13 -14.34 -10.59
CA ARG A 85 6.43 -14.35 -11.28
C ARG A 85 7.49 -14.91 -10.35
N ASN A 86 8.60 -15.38 -10.92
CA ASN A 86 9.73 -15.84 -10.11
C ASN A 86 10.26 -14.73 -9.18
N ALA A 87 11.10 -15.08 -8.20
CA ALA A 87 11.68 -14.14 -7.25
C ALA A 87 12.36 -12.91 -7.91
N ALA A 88 12.98 -13.09 -9.08
CA ALA A 88 13.62 -11.99 -9.83
C ALA A 88 12.63 -11.15 -10.66
N GLY A 89 11.37 -11.56 -10.75
CA GLY A 89 10.34 -11.00 -11.63
C GLY A 89 10.57 -11.28 -13.13
N SER A 90 11.68 -11.90 -13.53
CA SER A 90 12.04 -12.11 -14.94
C SER A 90 11.15 -13.12 -15.67
N ALA A 91 10.57 -14.09 -14.98
CA ALA A 91 9.77 -15.16 -15.59
C ALA A 91 8.38 -15.26 -14.97
N SER A 92 7.33 -15.31 -15.81
CA SER A 92 5.97 -15.60 -15.38
C SER A 92 5.82 -17.07 -15.00
N ARG A 93 5.09 -17.35 -13.92
CA ARG A 93 4.69 -18.68 -13.46
C ARG A 93 3.23 -18.98 -13.78
N GLY A 94 2.49 -18.00 -14.28
CA GLY A 94 1.08 -18.11 -14.62
C GLY A 94 0.26 -16.91 -14.18
N GLU A 95 -0.89 -16.78 -14.80
CA GLU A 95 -1.92 -15.81 -14.46
C GLU A 95 -3.09 -16.52 -13.78
N PHE A 96 -3.61 -15.92 -12.73
CA PHE A 96 -4.67 -16.50 -11.90
C PHE A 96 -5.69 -15.44 -11.52
N VAL A 97 -6.83 -15.88 -10.99
CA VAL A 97 -7.81 -14.99 -10.38
C VAL A 97 -7.99 -15.42 -8.93
N VAL A 98 -7.97 -14.46 -8.01
CA VAL A 98 -8.23 -14.69 -6.59
C VAL A 98 -9.69 -15.10 -6.41
N SER A 99 -9.91 -16.26 -5.80
CA SER A 99 -11.24 -16.78 -5.46
C SER A 99 -11.68 -16.32 -4.07
N SER A 100 -10.80 -16.41 -3.08
CA SER A 100 -11.06 -15.99 -1.70
C SER A 100 -9.76 -15.68 -0.97
N VAL A 101 -9.86 -14.99 0.17
CA VAL A 101 -8.71 -14.66 1.01
C VAL A 101 -9.04 -14.93 2.48
N ASN A 102 -8.19 -15.72 3.13
CA ASN A 102 -8.21 -15.92 4.58
C ASN A 102 -7.20 -14.98 5.25
N MET A 103 -7.71 -14.02 6.03
CA MET A 103 -6.90 -13.00 6.70
C MET A 103 -6.11 -13.51 7.90
N ASP A 104 -6.55 -14.60 8.51
CA ASP A 104 -5.93 -15.17 9.71
C ASP A 104 -4.75 -16.05 9.34
N THR A 105 -4.95 -16.94 8.36
CA THR A 105 -3.90 -17.84 7.87
C THR A 105 -3.04 -17.21 6.77
N ARG A 106 -3.41 -16.03 6.27
CA ARG A 106 -2.72 -15.33 5.17
C ARG A 106 -2.68 -16.16 3.88
N VAL A 107 -3.76 -16.89 3.64
CA VAL A 107 -3.92 -17.77 2.48
C VAL A 107 -4.81 -17.09 1.45
N VAL A 108 -4.35 -17.08 0.21
CA VAL A 108 -5.10 -16.61 -0.96
C VAL A 108 -5.44 -17.85 -1.79
N THR A 109 -6.72 -18.15 -1.94
CA THR A 109 -7.19 -19.27 -2.74
C THR A 109 -7.43 -18.77 -4.16
N LEU A 110 -6.88 -19.46 -5.16
CA LEU A 110 -7.04 -19.13 -6.56
C LEU A 110 -8.17 -19.95 -7.19
N THR A 111 -8.70 -19.47 -8.32
CA THR A 111 -9.79 -20.14 -9.06
C THR A 111 -9.35 -21.45 -9.74
N SER A 112 -8.05 -21.68 -9.88
CA SER A 112 -7.48 -22.89 -10.47
C SER A 112 -6.33 -23.41 -9.61
N THR A 113 -6.02 -24.70 -9.75
CA THR A 113 -4.84 -25.30 -9.13
C THR A 113 -3.58 -24.57 -9.55
N VAL A 114 -2.71 -24.29 -8.58
CA VAL A 114 -1.43 -23.64 -8.80
C VAL A 114 -0.41 -24.69 -9.27
N PRO A 115 0.29 -24.46 -10.39
CA PRO A 115 1.29 -25.41 -10.87
C PRO A 115 2.47 -25.48 -9.90
N GLY A 116 3.09 -26.66 -9.78
CA GLY A 116 4.27 -26.89 -8.92
C GLY A 116 5.52 -26.08 -9.30
N THR A 117 5.46 -25.30 -10.38
CA THR A 117 6.49 -24.32 -10.74
C THR A 117 6.43 -23.04 -9.92
N VAL A 118 5.29 -22.75 -9.26
CA VAL A 118 5.19 -21.69 -8.27
C VAL A 118 5.79 -22.21 -6.96
N ILE A 119 6.80 -21.51 -6.46
CA ILE A 119 7.55 -21.92 -5.27
C ILE A 119 7.70 -20.77 -4.27
N ALA A 120 8.20 -21.09 -3.08
CA ALA A 120 8.52 -20.08 -2.09
C ALA A 120 9.49 -19.03 -2.64
N GLY A 121 9.22 -17.75 -2.38
CA GLY A 121 9.99 -16.61 -2.88
C GLY A 121 9.50 -16.03 -4.21
N ASP A 122 8.59 -16.71 -4.92
CA ASP A 122 7.91 -16.13 -6.09
C ASP A 122 7.05 -14.93 -5.67
N VAL A 123 6.93 -13.93 -6.56
CA VAL A 123 6.30 -12.64 -6.27
C VAL A 123 4.96 -12.53 -6.97
N VAL A 124 3.94 -12.10 -6.24
CA VAL A 124 2.59 -11.86 -6.74
C VAL A 124 2.46 -10.43 -7.23
N TRP A 125 2.01 -10.26 -8.47
CA TRP A 125 1.75 -8.97 -9.10
C TRP A 125 0.28 -8.87 -9.50
N HIS A 126 -0.25 -7.66 -9.64
CA HIS A 126 -1.46 -7.48 -10.42
C HIS A 126 -1.17 -7.85 -11.87
N LYS A 127 -2.10 -8.57 -12.52
CA LYS A 127 -1.93 -8.94 -13.93
C LYS A 127 -1.61 -7.71 -14.79
N GLY A 128 -0.53 -7.80 -15.56
CA GLY A 128 -0.06 -6.77 -16.50
C GLY A 128 0.68 -5.58 -15.88
N ALA A 129 0.92 -5.58 -14.56
CA ALA A 129 1.53 -4.45 -13.88
C ALA A 129 3.07 -4.49 -13.88
N TYR A 130 3.66 -5.69 -13.91
CA TYR A 130 5.11 -5.85 -13.98
C TYR A 130 5.73 -5.06 -15.15
N GLY A 131 6.70 -4.21 -14.85
CA GLY A 131 7.39 -3.35 -15.82
C GLY A 131 6.63 -2.10 -16.25
N ASN A 132 5.38 -1.92 -15.81
CA ASN A 132 4.52 -0.78 -16.17
C ASN A 132 4.19 0.14 -14.98
N GLU A 133 4.68 -0.18 -13.78
CA GLU A 133 4.49 0.63 -12.57
C GLU A 133 5.62 1.63 -12.40
N PHE A 134 5.32 2.78 -11.79
CA PHE A 134 6.34 3.69 -11.26
C PHE A 134 6.96 3.08 -9.98
N PRO A 135 8.19 3.48 -9.59
CA PRO A 135 8.76 3.00 -8.33
C PRO A 135 7.99 3.57 -7.13
N GLY A 136 7.45 2.69 -6.28
CA GLY A 136 6.81 3.09 -5.03
C GLY A 136 7.82 3.49 -3.94
N VAL A 137 7.32 4.00 -2.82
CA VAL A 137 8.11 4.40 -1.64
C VAL A 137 9.08 3.29 -1.22
N HIS A 138 8.61 2.05 -1.15
CA HIS A 138 9.45 0.91 -0.77
C HIS A 138 10.61 0.70 -1.75
N LYS A 139 10.35 0.78 -3.06
CA LYS A 139 11.38 0.64 -4.09
C LYS A 139 12.39 1.78 -4.01
N ILE A 140 11.92 3.01 -3.88
CA ILE A 140 12.74 4.22 -3.74
C ILE A 140 13.72 4.09 -2.56
N LEU A 141 13.25 3.67 -1.39
CA LEU A 141 14.09 3.59 -0.19
C LEU A 141 15.01 2.36 -0.14
N SER A 142 14.59 1.24 -0.72
CA SER A 142 15.37 -0.02 -0.72
C SER A 142 16.43 -0.09 -1.83
N THR A 143 16.37 0.79 -2.84
CA THR A 143 17.34 0.79 -3.94
C THR A 143 18.70 1.29 -3.46
N SER A 144 19.66 0.37 -3.36
CA SER A 144 21.00 0.62 -2.82
C SER A 144 22.14 0.62 -3.85
N SER A 145 21.83 0.21 -5.09
CA SER A 145 22.76 0.19 -6.22
C SER A 145 22.01 0.48 -7.54
N GLY A 146 22.76 0.83 -8.59
CA GLY A 146 22.18 1.24 -9.87
C GLY A 146 21.67 2.68 -9.85
N THR A 147 20.72 2.98 -10.72
CA THR A 147 20.19 4.34 -10.90
C THR A 147 18.77 4.47 -10.37
N LEU A 148 18.50 5.52 -9.60
CA LEU A 148 17.17 5.98 -9.21
C LEU A 148 17.00 7.41 -9.68
N PHE A 149 15.94 7.71 -10.44
CA PHE A 149 15.72 9.03 -11.05
C PHE A 149 16.94 9.56 -11.82
N ASN A 150 17.62 8.67 -12.56
CA ASN A 150 18.85 8.93 -13.31
C ASN A 150 20.05 9.39 -12.44
N ILE A 151 20.02 9.11 -11.14
CA ILE A 151 21.11 9.36 -10.19
C ILE A 151 21.63 8.00 -9.70
N ASP A 152 22.95 7.80 -9.77
CA ASP A 152 23.60 6.58 -9.28
C ASP A 152 23.59 6.54 -7.74
N VAL A 153 22.70 5.73 -7.17
CA VAL A 153 22.58 5.61 -5.71
C VAL A 153 23.80 4.93 -5.09
N GLY A 154 24.57 4.16 -5.88
CA GLY A 154 25.82 3.52 -5.48
C GLY A 154 26.92 4.54 -5.19
N GLN A 155 26.97 5.62 -5.96
CA GLN A 155 27.95 6.69 -5.83
C GLN A 155 27.49 7.82 -4.90
N PHE A 156 26.20 8.19 -4.94
CA PHE A 156 25.68 9.33 -4.19
C PHE A 156 24.99 8.91 -2.89
N ASN A 157 25.78 8.67 -1.84
CA ASN A 157 25.28 8.19 -0.54
C ASN A 157 24.24 9.11 0.12
N LEU A 158 24.37 10.43 -0.04
CA LEU A 158 23.41 11.40 0.51
C LEU A 158 22.02 11.26 -0.14
N PHE A 159 21.98 10.89 -1.42
CA PHE A 159 20.74 10.69 -2.17
C PHE A 159 20.11 9.31 -1.89
N ARG A 160 20.93 8.28 -1.65
CA ARG A 160 20.46 6.91 -1.37
C ARG A 160 19.57 6.86 -0.13
N GLY A 161 18.43 6.17 -0.24
CA GLY A 161 17.53 5.89 0.89
C GLY A 161 18.21 5.12 2.03
N ASN A 162 17.61 5.16 3.22
CA ASN A 162 18.07 4.40 4.36
C ASN A 162 17.24 3.14 4.58
N VAL A 163 17.93 2.04 4.90
CA VAL A 163 17.30 0.80 5.37
C VAL A 163 17.85 0.48 6.75
N TYR A 164 16.96 0.30 7.72
CA TYR A 164 17.26 -0.11 9.09
C TYR A 164 16.63 -1.47 9.37
N SER A 165 17.44 -2.47 9.73
CA SER A 165 16.90 -3.79 10.08
C SER A 165 16.46 -3.83 11.54
N ALA A 166 15.24 -4.29 11.77
CA ALA A 166 14.72 -4.62 13.10
C ALA A 166 15.23 -5.98 13.61
N SER A 167 16.11 -6.67 12.87
CA SER A 167 16.78 -7.92 13.26
C SER A 167 15.81 -9.01 13.73
N ALA A 168 14.71 -9.20 13.00
CA ALA A 168 13.67 -10.20 13.27
C ALA A 168 13.01 -10.05 14.67
N ALA A 169 12.90 -8.82 15.16
CA ALA A 169 12.24 -8.52 16.43
C ALA A 169 11.12 -7.48 16.26
N ALA A 170 10.21 -7.41 17.23
CA ALA A 170 9.08 -6.50 17.22
C ALA A 170 9.49 -5.03 17.06
N LEU A 171 8.59 -4.23 16.49
CA LEU A 171 8.76 -2.79 16.38
C LEU A 171 8.61 -2.15 17.76
N SER A 172 9.48 -1.19 18.09
CA SER A 172 9.47 -0.46 19.36
C SER A 172 9.92 0.98 19.18
N PHE A 173 9.64 1.83 20.17
CA PHE A 173 10.10 3.23 20.18
C PHE A 173 11.62 3.37 20.04
N THR A 174 12.38 2.47 20.65
CA THR A 174 13.84 2.44 20.53
C THR A 174 14.28 2.22 19.09
N LYS A 175 13.63 1.31 18.37
CA LYS A 175 13.93 1.04 16.96
C LYS A 175 13.55 2.20 16.05
N LEU A 176 12.43 2.87 16.32
CA LEU A 176 12.06 4.10 15.59
C LEU A 176 13.11 5.20 15.78
N ASN A 177 13.62 5.39 17.00
CA ASN A 177 14.67 6.37 17.27
C ASN A 177 16.01 6.02 16.60
N GLN A 178 16.41 4.75 16.64
CA GLN A 178 17.62 4.29 15.97
C GLN A 178 17.52 4.39 14.44
N ALA A 179 16.34 4.14 13.88
CA ALA A 179 16.06 4.37 12.47
C ALA A 179 16.14 5.87 12.13
N ALA A 180 15.48 6.73 12.90
CA ALA A 180 15.50 8.19 12.70
C ALA A 180 16.92 8.76 12.72
N ALA A 181 17.80 8.27 13.60
CA ALA A 181 19.21 8.67 13.64
C ALA A 181 19.92 8.48 12.28
N ARG A 182 19.56 7.46 11.49
CA ARG A 182 20.12 7.25 10.13
C ARG A 182 19.73 8.33 9.14
N ALA A 183 18.51 8.85 9.27
CA ALA A 183 18.08 9.99 8.46
C ALA A 183 18.75 11.29 8.93
N VAL A 184 18.95 11.48 10.24
CA VAL A 184 19.67 12.64 10.79
C VAL A 184 21.13 12.66 10.33
N GLU A 185 21.79 11.51 10.27
CA GLU A 185 23.15 11.36 9.69
C GLU A 185 23.24 11.90 8.24
N LYS A 186 22.11 11.96 7.53
CA LYS A 186 21.97 12.46 6.16
C LYS A 186 21.27 13.83 6.06
N GLY A 187 21.19 14.56 7.17
CA GLY A 187 20.69 15.94 7.21
C GLY A 187 19.18 16.08 7.23
N LEU A 188 18.46 15.13 7.84
CA LEU A 188 17.08 15.33 8.28
C LEU A 188 17.08 16.29 9.49
N ASP A 189 16.34 17.38 9.35
CA ASP A 189 16.13 18.39 10.39
C ASP A 189 14.65 18.79 10.38
N GLY A 190 13.78 17.92 10.90
CA GLY A 190 12.34 18.08 10.81
C GLY A 190 11.54 16.85 11.27
N PRO A 191 10.21 17.02 11.40
CA PRO A 191 9.32 15.93 11.81
C PRO A 191 9.23 14.83 10.75
N VAL A 192 8.93 13.61 11.21
CA VAL A 192 8.72 12.45 10.34
C VAL A 192 7.43 11.72 10.70
N LEU A 193 6.73 11.24 9.69
CA LEU A 193 5.61 10.33 9.82
C LEU A 193 6.12 8.88 9.79
N ALA A 194 5.90 8.15 10.86
CA ALA A 194 6.13 6.72 10.98
C ALA A 194 4.86 5.95 10.60
N LEU A 195 4.81 5.43 9.38
CA LEU A 195 3.77 4.51 8.93
C LEU A 195 4.10 3.09 9.38
N VAL A 196 3.20 2.48 10.15
CA VAL A 196 3.39 1.15 10.74
C VAL A 196 2.22 0.22 10.43
N ASN A 197 2.45 -1.09 10.42
CA ASN A 197 1.36 -2.04 10.36
C ASN A 197 0.52 -2.03 11.66
N PRO A 198 -0.81 -2.22 11.62
CA PRO A 198 -1.65 -2.24 12.83
C PRO A 198 -1.25 -3.28 13.88
N ARG A 199 -0.65 -4.43 13.49
CA ARG A 199 -0.10 -5.40 14.45
C ARG A 199 1.15 -4.88 15.15
N ALA A 200 2.02 -4.16 14.43
CA ALA A 200 3.18 -3.49 15.02
C ALA A 200 2.75 -2.37 15.98
N TRP A 201 1.68 -1.66 15.63
CA TRP A 201 1.06 -0.65 16.49
C TRP A 201 0.55 -1.22 17.82
N ALA A 202 -0.14 -2.37 17.79
CA ALA A 202 -0.63 -3.03 19.00
C ALA A 202 0.51 -3.39 19.98
N ASN A 203 1.65 -3.84 19.44
CA ASN A 203 2.86 -4.09 20.24
C ASN A 203 3.38 -2.80 20.89
N MET A 204 3.49 -1.71 20.14
CA MET A 204 3.97 -0.42 20.68
C MET A 204 3.02 0.21 21.71
N LEU A 205 1.71 0.06 21.55
CA LEU A 205 0.74 0.50 22.56
C LEU A 205 0.91 -0.28 23.87
N SER A 206 1.20 -1.58 23.77
CA SER A 206 1.45 -2.43 24.93
C SER A 206 2.74 -2.03 25.65
N ASP A 207 3.80 -1.74 24.91
CA ASP A 207 5.05 -1.18 25.44
C ASP A 207 4.83 0.17 26.13
N GLN A 208 4.04 1.07 25.52
CA GLN A 208 3.71 2.37 26.12
C GLN A 208 2.92 2.20 27.43
N ALA A 209 1.92 1.30 27.45
CA ALA A 209 1.13 1.02 28.65
C ALA A 209 1.99 0.40 29.78
N ALA A 210 2.97 -0.43 29.43
CA ALA A 210 3.95 -0.96 30.39
C ALA A 210 4.82 0.16 30.99
N LEU A 211 5.31 1.10 30.16
CA LEU A 211 6.08 2.25 30.61
C LEU A 211 5.26 3.22 31.48
N ARG A 212 3.93 3.32 31.28
CA ARG A 212 3.03 4.16 32.09
C ARG A 212 2.71 3.59 33.48
N ARG A 213 3.05 2.33 33.80
CA ARG A 213 2.72 1.69 35.09
C ARG A 213 3.53 2.19 36.30
N TYR A 214 4.27 3.30 36.20
CA TYR A 214 5.04 3.89 37.30
C TYR A 214 4.52 5.24 37.84
N ASP A 215 3.35 5.73 37.42
CA ASP A 215 2.73 6.92 38.02
C ASP A 215 1.39 6.59 38.67
N SER A 216 1.45 6.27 39.96
CA SER A 216 0.31 5.92 40.82
C SER A 216 -0.51 7.15 41.23
N SER A 217 -1.08 7.89 40.27
CA SER A 217 -1.84 9.12 40.56
C SER A 217 -3.10 9.37 39.72
N TYR A 218 -3.75 8.34 39.15
CA TYR A 218 -5.01 8.52 38.41
C TYR A 218 -6.25 7.98 39.15
N SER A 219 -7.20 8.89 39.39
CA SER A 219 -8.52 8.63 40.00
C SER A 219 -9.40 7.72 39.13
N SER A 220 -10.10 6.79 39.77
CA SER A 220 -10.81 5.62 39.22
C SER A 220 -12.08 5.87 38.39
N ALA A 221 -12.31 7.08 37.85
CA ALA A 221 -13.60 7.42 37.24
C ALA A 221 -13.69 7.18 35.73
N GLU A 222 -12.63 7.37 34.95
CA GLU A 222 -12.67 7.11 33.49
C GLU A 222 -11.30 6.69 32.96
N ALA A 223 -11.14 5.42 32.59
CA ALA A 223 -9.97 4.93 31.88
C ALA A 223 -10.23 5.02 30.36
N LYS A 224 -9.93 6.18 29.75
CA LYS A 224 -9.82 6.28 28.29
C LYS A 224 -8.47 5.71 27.87
N GLN A 225 -8.44 4.44 27.46
CA GLN A 225 -7.22 3.78 26.96
C GLN A 225 -7.27 3.62 25.45
N GLY A 226 -6.35 4.29 24.75
CA GLY A 226 -6.17 4.22 23.30
C GLY A 226 -5.64 5.55 22.75
N SER A 227 -4.91 5.49 21.64
CA SER A 227 -4.56 6.66 20.84
C SER A 227 -4.76 6.32 19.37
N GLU A 228 -5.25 7.27 18.57
CA GLU A 228 -5.37 7.12 17.11
C GLU A 228 -4.02 7.40 16.42
N LYS A 229 -3.24 8.31 17.03
CA LYS A 229 -1.91 8.72 16.62
C LYS A 229 -1.06 8.91 17.87
N LEU A 230 0.23 8.58 17.77
CA LEU A 230 1.17 8.78 18.87
C LEU A 230 2.30 9.69 18.42
N THR A 231 2.43 10.83 19.10
CA THR A 231 3.50 11.79 18.88
C THR A 231 4.61 11.51 19.89
N PHE A 232 5.79 11.13 19.40
CA PHE A 232 6.97 10.89 20.22
C PHE A 232 8.05 11.94 19.91
N HIS A 233 8.57 12.59 20.95
CA HIS A 233 9.70 13.52 20.80
C HIS A 233 11.01 12.73 20.73
N SER A 234 11.72 12.85 19.62
CA SER A 234 12.99 12.19 19.33
C SER A 234 14.10 13.21 19.06
N GLN A 235 15.32 12.72 18.83
CA GLN A 235 16.52 13.54 18.58
C GLN A 235 16.39 14.42 17.33
N ASN A 236 15.56 14.02 16.36
CA ASN A 236 15.31 14.74 15.11
C ASN A 236 14.10 15.69 15.17
N GLY A 237 13.44 15.81 16.33
CA GLY A 237 12.18 16.55 16.48
C GLY A 237 11.02 15.63 16.86
N VAL A 238 9.95 15.60 16.06
CA VAL A 238 8.72 14.85 16.35
C VAL A 238 8.57 13.68 15.39
N ILE A 239 8.34 12.49 15.94
CA ILE A 239 7.90 11.31 15.20
C ILE A 239 6.40 11.15 15.44
N GLU A 240 5.59 11.37 14.39
CA GLU A 240 4.16 11.06 14.41
C GLU A 240 3.98 9.63 13.91
N ILE A 241 3.36 8.77 14.70
CA ILE A 241 3.17 7.36 14.34
C ILE A 241 1.71 7.14 13.95
N GLU A 242 1.50 6.58 12.76
CA GLU A 242 0.17 6.27 12.21
C GLU A 242 0.10 4.80 11.74
N PRO A 243 -0.88 4.01 12.25
CA PRO A 243 -1.11 2.67 11.75
C PRO A 243 -1.81 2.69 10.39
N SER A 244 -1.27 1.98 9.39
CA SER A 244 -1.88 1.84 8.07
C SER A 244 -1.99 0.38 7.66
N ILE A 245 -3.20 -0.03 7.26
CA ILE A 245 -3.49 -1.39 6.78
C ILE A 245 -2.73 -1.76 5.50
N TYR A 246 -2.19 -0.77 4.79
CA TYR A 246 -1.41 -0.95 3.57
C TYR A 246 0.08 -1.20 3.85
N VAL A 247 0.56 -0.97 5.06
CA VAL A 247 1.94 -1.32 5.45
C VAL A 247 2.03 -2.82 5.70
N LYS A 248 2.96 -3.51 5.02
CA LYS A 248 3.17 -4.96 5.23
C LYS A 248 3.79 -5.21 6.61
N GLU A 249 3.47 -6.35 7.23
CA GLU A 249 3.83 -6.65 8.63
C GLU A 249 5.35 -6.63 8.91
N GLY A 250 6.18 -6.90 7.91
CA GLY A 250 7.64 -6.91 8.01
C GLY A 250 8.31 -5.55 7.89
N TYR A 251 7.54 -4.49 7.61
CA TYR A 251 8.06 -3.16 7.29
C TYR A 251 7.41 -2.05 8.11
N ALA A 252 8.14 -0.95 8.24
CA ALA A 252 7.63 0.35 8.66
C ALA A 252 8.40 1.44 7.92
N TYR A 253 7.81 2.63 7.79
CA TYR A 253 8.42 3.73 7.03
C TYR A 253 8.48 4.97 7.89
N LEU A 254 9.65 5.59 8.01
CA LEU A 254 9.81 6.94 8.56
C LEU A 254 9.99 7.89 7.38
N LEU A 255 8.97 8.71 7.14
CA LEU A 255 8.88 9.58 5.98
C LEU A 255 8.85 11.04 6.42
N SER A 256 9.77 11.84 5.89
CA SER A 256 9.65 13.30 5.94
C SER A 256 8.77 13.73 4.78
N LEU A 257 7.48 13.98 5.06
CA LEU A 257 6.48 14.22 4.00
C LEU A 257 6.80 15.42 3.11
N ASP A 258 7.56 16.39 3.61
CA ASP A 258 8.02 17.54 2.83
C ASP A 258 8.94 17.14 1.66
N ASP A 259 9.64 16.01 1.77
CA ASP A 259 10.51 15.47 0.71
C ASP A 259 9.73 14.70 -0.37
N TRP A 260 8.44 14.45 -0.18
CA TRP A 260 7.60 13.64 -1.06
C TRP A 260 6.61 14.49 -1.84
N MET A 261 6.46 14.19 -3.13
CA MET A 261 5.47 14.85 -3.98
C MET A 261 4.82 13.87 -4.95
N ARG A 262 3.55 14.12 -5.26
CA ARG A 262 2.84 13.43 -6.35
C ARG A 262 3.05 14.22 -7.63
N VAL A 263 3.64 13.59 -8.63
CA VAL A 263 3.89 14.17 -9.95
C VAL A 263 3.00 13.48 -10.98
N GLY A 264 2.51 14.20 -11.98
CA GLY A 264 1.67 13.63 -13.03
C GLY A 264 0.66 14.62 -13.59
N SER A 265 -0.04 14.25 -14.66
CA SER A 265 -0.95 15.16 -15.35
C SER A 265 -2.32 15.31 -14.69
N THR A 266 -2.79 14.31 -13.94
CA THR A 266 -4.10 14.37 -13.28
C THR A 266 -4.23 13.39 -12.12
N ASP A 267 -4.98 13.79 -11.10
CA ASP A 267 -5.52 12.86 -10.10
C ASP A 267 -6.69 12.04 -10.66
N LEU A 268 -7.23 11.14 -9.83
CA LEU A 268 -8.39 10.31 -10.12
C LEU A 268 -9.53 11.13 -10.70
N THR A 269 -9.77 10.95 -11.99
CA THR A 269 -10.78 11.69 -12.72
C THR A 269 -11.54 10.83 -13.71
N PHE A 270 -12.83 11.13 -13.84
CA PHE A 270 -13.67 10.59 -14.89
C PHE A 270 -13.58 11.42 -16.19
N LYS A 271 -12.92 12.60 -16.15
CA LYS A 271 -12.77 13.52 -17.29
C LYS A 271 -11.52 13.21 -18.09
N ARG A 272 -11.68 12.70 -19.30
CA ARG A 272 -10.55 12.30 -20.16
C ARG A 272 -9.89 13.53 -20.83
N PRO A 273 -8.55 13.55 -20.97
CA PRO A 273 -7.87 14.65 -21.66
C PRO A 273 -8.31 14.65 -23.13
N GLY A 274 -8.79 15.79 -23.63
CA GLY A 274 -9.17 15.96 -25.03
C GLY A 274 -10.58 15.51 -25.44
N GLN A 275 -11.45 15.03 -24.53
CA GLN A 275 -12.84 14.65 -24.85
C GLN A 275 -13.92 15.46 -24.08
N GLY A 276 -13.59 16.62 -23.52
CA GLY A 276 -14.56 17.49 -22.85
C GLY A 276 -15.18 16.90 -21.58
N GLU A 277 -16.42 17.28 -21.28
CA GLU A 277 -17.19 16.91 -20.05
C GLU A 277 -17.99 15.58 -20.21
N GLU A 278 -17.76 14.79 -21.26
CA GLU A 278 -18.53 13.56 -21.51
C GLU A 278 -18.20 12.45 -20.49
N PHE A 279 -19.09 12.30 -19.51
CA PHE A 279 -18.98 11.36 -18.40
C PHE A 279 -19.44 9.93 -18.74
N PHE A 280 -20.34 9.78 -19.72
CA PHE A 280 -20.87 8.50 -20.21
C PHE A 280 -20.62 8.38 -21.71
N ARG A 281 -20.21 7.21 -22.19
CA ARG A 281 -20.09 6.91 -23.63
C ARG A 281 -20.97 5.73 -23.99
N ASP A 282 -21.69 5.81 -25.11
CA ASP A 282 -22.38 4.65 -25.67
C ASP A 282 -21.37 3.59 -26.11
N LEU A 283 -21.61 2.34 -25.71
CA LEU A 283 -20.79 1.23 -26.13
C LEU A 283 -21.28 0.73 -27.49
N GLU A 284 -20.44 0.82 -28.52
CA GLU A 284 -20.81 0.44 -29.91
C GLU A 284 -21.19 -1.04 -30.05
N ASN A 285 -20.69 -1.90 -29.16
CA ASN A 285 -20.84 -3.36 -29.24
C ASN A 285 -21.80 -3.95 -28.19
N SER A 286 -22.45 -3.14 -27.36
CA SER A 286 -23.42 -3.63 -26.37
C SER A 286 -24.37 -2.52 -25.90
N ALA A 287 -25.56 -2.90 -25.44
CA ALA A 287 -26.59 -1.98 -25.01
C ALA A 287 -26.31 -1.33 -23.63
N ALA A 288 -25.20 -0.60 -23.49
CA ALA A 288 -24.75 0.00 -22.23
C ALA A 288 -23.95 1.30 -22.43
N TYR A 289 -24.01 2.18 -21.42
CA TYR A 289 -23.08 3.29 -21.22
C TYR A 289 -21.79 2.81 -20.53
N GLU A 290 -20.65 3.29 -20.98
CA GLU A 290 -19.34 3.05 -20.38
C GLU A 290 -18.89 4.26 -19.53
N LEU A 291 -18.40 3.96 -18.34
CA LEU A 291 -17.71 4.88 -17.44
C LEU A 291 -16.22 4.53 -17.39
N ARG A 292 -15.35 5.54 -17.50
CA ARG A 292 -13.91 5.36 -17.37
C ARG A 292 -13.34 6.25 -16.28
N LEU A 293 -12.61 5.63 -15.36
CA LEU A 293 -11.82 6.31 -14.35
C LEU A 293 -10.34 6.10 -14.67
N TYR A 294 -9.56 7.17 -14.69
CA TYR A 294 -8.11 7.10 -14.82
C TYR A 294 -7.42 8.08 -13.87
N SER A 295 -6.14 7.84 -13.66
CA SER A 295 -5.20 8.72 -12.97
C SER A 295 -3.89 8.59 -13.73
N ASP A 296 -3.13 9.67 -13.78
CA ASP A 296 -1.77 9.70 -14.30
C ASP A 296 -0.91 10.40 -13.25
N GLN A 297 -0.32 9.60 -12.37
CA GLN A 297 0.48 10.04 -11.25
C GLN A 297 1.62 9.06 -10.98
N ALA A 298 2.69 9.58 -10.41
CA ALA A 298 3.78 8.84 -9.79
C ALA A 298 4.20 9.53 -8.49
N VAL A 299 4.86 8.79 -7.62
CA VAL A 299 5.47 9.32 -6.40
C VAL A 299 6.93 9.68 -6.67
N PHE A 300 7.33 10.88 -6.24
CA PHE A 300 8.70 11.34 -6.32
C PHE A 300 9.21 11.76 -4.94
N CYS A 301 10.47 11.44 -4.65
CA CYS A 301 11.16 11.85 -3.44
C CYS A 301 12.42 12.62 -3.83
N MET A 302 12.50 13.89 -3.43
CA MET A 302 13.67 14.72 -3.73
C MET A 302 14.89 14.38 -2.87
N ALA A 303 14.68 13.85 -1.67
CA ALA A 303 15.76 13.49 -0.74
C ALA A 303 15.50 12.12 -0.07
N PRO A 304 15.65 10.99 -0.79
CA PRO A 304 15.41 9.67 -0.21
C PRO A 304 16.28 9.38 1.02
N GLY A 305 17.49 9.94 1.11
CA GLY A 305 18.39 9.79 2.25
C GLY A 305 17.88 10.34 3.59
N ARG A 306 16.85 11.19 3.59
CA ARG A 306 16.18 11.68 4.82
C ARG A 306 15.04 10.78 5.30
N ASN A 307 14.79 9.70 4.56
CA ASN A 307 13.68 8.79 4.78
C ASN A 307 14.23 7.39 5.08
N VAL A 308 13.50 6.61 5.88
CA VAL A 308 13.99 5.32 6.38
C VAL A 308 12.94 4.23 6.21
N LEU A 309 13.33 3.14 5.54
CA LEU A 309 12.62 1.88 5.57
C LEU A 309 13.14 1.05 6.75
N ILE A 310 12.25 0.68 7.67
CA ILE A 310 12.56 -0.34 8.67
C ILE A 310 12.16 -1.71 8.09
N SER A 311 13.08 -2.66 8.07
CA SER A 311 12.87 -4.01 7.55
C SER A 311 12.94 -5.08 8.63
N SER A 312 12.53 -6.30 8.29
CA SER A 312 12.70 -7.48 9.15
C SER A 312 12.00 -7.35 10.51
N ILE A 313 10.85 -6.66 10.53
CA ILE A 313 9.99 -6.60 11.71
C ILE A 313 9.28 -7.95 11.87
N VAL A 314 9.25 -8.48 13.10
CA VAL A 314 8.44 -9.64 13.45
C VAL A 314 7.56 -9.23 14.62
N ASN A 315 6.27 -9.04 14.34
CA ASN A 315 5.30 -8.66 15.37
C ASN A 315 5.00 -9.88 16.24
N SER A 316 5.03 -9.71 17.57
CA SER A 316 4.42 -10.65 18.50
C SER A 316 2.93 -10.75 18.18
N ALA A 317 2.42 -11.98 18.12
CA ALA A 317 1.04 -12.30 17.76
C ALA A 317 0.03 -11.75 18.77
#